data_AF-A0A7C4CRK4-F1
#
_entry.id   AF-A0A7C4CRK4-F1
#
_cell.length_a   1.000
_cell.length_b   1.000
_cell.length_c   1.000
_cell.angle_alpha   90.00
_cell.angle_beta   90.00
_cell.angle_gamma   90.00
#
_symmetry.space_group_name_H-M   'P 1'
#
loop_
_entity.id
_entity.type
_entity.pdbx_description
1 polymer ?
#
loop_
_entity_poly.entity_id
_entity_poly.type
_entity_poly.pdbx_seq_one_letter_code
_entity_poly.pdbx_strand_id
1 'polypeptide(L)'
;VICVREDLGRILAEMLIGKGVEGYLCVERPIKCSLGLCGACDLGLWRTCIEGIFLSAGKIVRTEYGLWTRDRSGLRIPISGSIDEGPKLPQRVVEKDPELSINIAGLELPNPLMNAAGCGVSGSILYRFALEGAGAVVTKSIGIEPRKGFRGPVMIEDPVGVYMNALGLPNPGADQYVLEIRDAKRAGVPVIASIFGRNSDEYVEVAKKLYGSGVDAFELNVSCPHTEFEMVEDIPELVRDIVRSIKSIVKLPVFVKISINSDYMEVARKAIEGGADGITAINTVRGYAYDPVFKRPVMGSPNGYGGVSGPSLKPIVRRVIKDLRGEFSVPIIASGGIDSARDVIELAMLGARGFQICSAIAYKGFSVFKEILEDLRKYIRSSAVKSFQELIKNT
;
A
#
# COMPACT_ATOMS: atom_id res chain seq x y z
N VAL A 1 27.01 13.19 -16.18
CA VAL A 1 25.68 12.84 -15.63
C VAL A 1 24.67 13.78 -16.25
N ILE A 2 23.60 13.26 -16.84
CA ILE A 2 22.53 14.08 -17.44
C ILE A 2 21.21 13.67 -16.77
N CYS A 3 20.50 14.63 -16.20
CA CYS A 3 19.15 14.41 -15.67
C CYS A 3 18.11 14.62 -16.78
N VAL A 4 17.23 13.65 -16.98
CA VAL A 4 16.19 13.67 -18.01
C VAL A 4 14.88 13.10 -17.49
N ARG A 5 13.78 13.62 -18.02
CA ARG A 5 12.46 13.01 -17.80
C ARG A 5 12.40 11.60 -18.40
N GLU A 6 11.59 10.73 -17.79
CA GLU A 6 11.36 9.34 -18.20
C GLU A 6 11.12 9.16 -19.71
N ASP A 7 10.30 10.01 -20.32
CA ASP A 7 9.94 9.93 -21.73
C ASP A 7 11.13 10.21 -22.68
N LEU A 8 12.19 10.84 -22.18
CA LEU A 8 13.39 11.19 -22.94
C LEU A 8 14.60 10.30 -22.61
N GLY A 9 14.53 9.53 -21.53
CA GLY A 9 15.63 8.71 -21.02
C GLY A 9 16.15 7.68 -22.04
N ARG A 10 15.22 6.94 -22.67
CA ARG A 10 15.56 5.94 -23.70
C ARG A 10 16.24 6.58 -24.92
N ILE A 11 15.67 7.67 -25.42
CA ILE A 11 16.17 8.36 -26.63
C ILE A 11 17.61 8.83 -26.40
N LEU A 12 17.86 9.49 -25.26
CA LEU A 12 19.20 9.96 -24.93
C LEU A 12 20.18 8.80 -24.73
N ALA A 13 19.73 7.68 -24.15
CA ALA A 13 20.55 6.49 -23.99
C ALA A 13 20.97 5.89 -25.34
N GLU A 14 20.03 5.72 -26.27
CA GLU A 14 20.29 5.24 -27.63
C GLU A 14 21.27 6.18 -28.36
N MET A 15 21.13 7.50 -28.20
CA MET A 15 22.06 8.48 -28.76
C MET A 15 23.48 8.35 -28.18
N LEU A 16 23.62 8.15 -26.88
CA LEU A 16 24.94 7.98 -26.23
C LEU A 16 25.61 6.67 -26.68
N ILE A 17 24.85 5.57 -26.70
CA ILE A 17 25.31 4.26 -27.20
C ILE A 17 25.77 4.37 -28.65
N GLY A 18 24.95 4.98 -29.52
CA GLY A 18 25.26 5.14 -30.95
C GLY A 18 26.50 6.00 -31.23
N LYS A 19 26.87 6.89 -30.31
CA LYS A 19 28.08 7.72 -30.41
C LYS A 19 29.30 7.11 -29.71
N GLY A 20 29.17 5.93 -29.11
CA GLY A 20 30.24 5.30 -28.32
C GLY A 20 30.64 6.12 -27.08
N VAL A 21 29.76 7.00 -26.59
CA VAL A 21 30.04 7.85 -25.43
C VAL A 21 29.60 7.12 -24.17
N GLU A 22 30.56 6.80 -23.31
CA GLU A 22 30.25 6.26 -21.99
C GLU A 22 29.62 7.37 -21.13
N GLY A 23 28.40 7.12 -20.65
CA GLY A 23 27.63 8.13 -19.93
C GLY A 23 26.64 7.53 -18.95
N TYR A 24 26.44 8.25 -17.85
CA TYR A 24 25.45 7.96 -16.82
C TYR A 24 24.25 8.90 -16.97
N LEU A 25 23.05 8.31 -17.05
CA LEU A 25 21.78 9.02 -17.10
C LEU A 25 21.08 8.92 -15.76
N CYS A 26 20.50 10.04 -15.36
CA CYS A 26 19.57 10.19 -14.25
C CYS A 26 18.16 10.34 -14.82
N VAL A 27 17.25 9.42 -14.49
CA VAL A 27 15.87 9.44 -15.02
C VAL A 27 14.86 9.79 -13.94
N GLU A 28 14.17 10.91 -14.14
CA GLU A 28 13.10 11.39 -13.26
C GLU A 28 11.74 10.92 -13.77
N ARG A 29 10.98 10.19 -12.93
CA ARG A 29 9.56 9.90 -13.19
C ARG A 29 8.67 11.04 -12.66
N PRO A 30 7.59 11.42 -13.36
CA PRO A 30 6.58 12.31 -12.81
C PRO A 30 6.08 11.78 -11.45
N ILE A 31 6.24 12.58 -10.40
CA ILE A 31 5.90 12.22 -9.03
C ILE A 31 4.38 12.12 -8.89
N LYS A 32 3.82 10.91 -8.98
CA LYS A 32 2.35 10.69 -8.91
C LYS A 32 1.72 11.00 -7.55
N CYS A 33 2.50 10.95 -6.47
CA CYS A 33 1.99 11.13 -5.10
C CYS A 33 2.41 12.46 -4.45
N SER A 34 3.06 13.37 -5.18
CA SER A 34 3.70 14.60 -4.65
C SER A 34 4.75 14.41 -3.52
N LEU A 35 4.94 13.19 -3.01
CA LEU A 35 5.79 12.87 -1.84
C LEU A 35 7.06 12.08 -2.16
N GLY A 36 7.18 11.51 -3.36
CA GLY A 36 8.18 10.48 -3.65
C GLY A 36 7.91 9.10 -2.98
N LEU A 37 6.89 8.99 -2.13
CA LEU A 37 6.42 7.75 -1.48
C LEU A 37 6.08 6.61 -2.45
N CYS A 38 5.59 6.97 -3.64
CA CYS A 38 5.19 6.04 -4.67
C CYS A 38 6.37 5.43 -5.42
N GLY A 39 7.63 5.61 -5.00
CA GLY A 39 8.83 4.86 -5.41
C GLY A 39 8.97 4.42 -6.87
N ALA A 40 8.34 5.12 -7.83
CA ALA A 40 8.31 4.72 -9.22
C ALA A 40 9.72 4.68 -9.84
N CYS A 41 10.74 5.14 -9.13
CA CYS A 41 12.14 5.13 -9.51
C CYS A 41 12.94 3.90 -8.96
N ASP A 42 12.31 2.75 -8.64
CA ASP A 42 13.01 1.52 -8.21
C ASP A 42 13.84 0.77 -9.29
N LEU A 43 15.17 0.84 -9.22
CA LEU A 43 16.10 -0.01 -9.97
C LEU A 43 16.79 -1.03 -9.06
N GLY A 44 16.01 -1.99 -8.56
CA GLY A 44 16.56 -3.11 -7.80
C GLY A 44 17.24 -2.69 -6.51
N LEU A 45 16.45 -2.30 -5.51
CA LEU A 45 16.83 -1.97 -4.12
C LEU A 45 17.32 -0.55 -3.83
N TRP A 46 17.61 0.30 -4.81
CA TRP A 46 18.25 1.61 -4.59
C TRP A 46 17.28 2.80 -4.55
N ARG A 47 17.43 3.74 -3.59
CA ARG A 47 16.51 4.89 -3.34
C ARG A 47 16.88 6.04 -4.26
N THR A 48 15.90 6.61 -4.96
CA THR A 48 16.19 7.36 -6.19
C THR A 48 15.33 8.61 -6.34
N CYS A 49 14.54 8.98 -5.33
CA CYS A 49 13.75 10.22 -5.35
C CYS A 49 14.50 11.45 -4.83
N ILE A 50 15.64 11.28 -4.15
CA ILE A 50 16.47 12.41 -3.67
C ILE A 50 17.61 12.69 -4.64
N GLU A 51 18.14 11.67 -5.33
CA GLU A 51 19.33 11.80 -6.19
C GLU A 51 19.07 11.40 -7.65
N GLY A 52 17.91 10.81 -7.96
CA GLY A 52 17.65 10.18 -9.25
C GLY A 52 18.49 8.91 -9.47
N ILE A 53 18.13 8.10 -10.46
CA ILE A 53 18.82 6.81 -10.68
C ILE A 53 19.97 6.96 -11.65
N PHE A 54 21.20 6.67 -11.24
CA PHE A 54 22.36 6.71 -12.12
C PHE A 54 22.61 5.34 -12.74
N LEU A 55 22.26 5.18 -14.01
CA LEU A 55 22.65 4.00 -14.78
C LEU A 55 23.54 4.38 -15.96
N SER A 56 24.45 3.46 -16.30
CA SER A 56 25.09 3.48 -17.62
C SER A 56 24.01 3.43 -18.71
N ALA A 57 24.14 4.29 -19.72
CA ALA A 57 23.19 4.36 -20.85
C ALA A 57 22.90 2.98 -21.47
N GLY A 58 23.91 2.11 -21.62
CA GLY A 58 23.73 0.75 -22.16
C GLY A 58 22.79 -0.16 -21.36
N LYS A 59 22.67 0.06 -20.05
CA LYS A 59 21.79 -0.74 -19.18
C LYS A 59 20.35 -0.24 -19.21
N ILE A 60 20.15 1.07 -19.34
CA ILE A 60 18.81 1.66 -19.17
C ILE A 60 17.82 1.21 -20.26
N VAL A 61 18.29 1.04 -21.50
CA VAL A 61 17.46 0.59 -22.63
C VAL A 61 16.89 -0.82 -22.44
N ARG A 62 17.49 -1.63 -21.56
CA ARG A 62 17.06 -3.00 -21.23
C ARG A 62 16.43 -3.11 -19.85
N THR A 63 16.12 -2.02 -19.18
CA THR A 63 15.41 -2.01 -17.88
C THR A 63 13.97 -1.55 -18.05
N GLU A 64 13.16 -1.62 -16.99
CA GLU A 64 11.80 -1.10 -17.06
C GLU A 64 11.74 0.38 -17.49
N TYR A 65 12.81 1.15 -17.29
CA TYR A 65 12.91 2.58 -17.60
C TYR A 65 13.17 2.89 -19.06
N GLY A 66 13.82 1.97 -19.78
CA GLY A 66 14.02 2.09 -21.22
C GLY A 66 12.89 1.46 -22.02
N LEU A 67 12.01 0.69 -21.38
CA LEU A 67 10.98 -0.10 -22.05
C LEU A 67 9.57 0.37 -21.75
N TRP A 68 9.35 0.99 -20.59
CA TRP A 68 8.01 1.35 -20.16
C TRP A 68 8.02 2.73 -19.53
N THR A 69 7.04 3.53 -19.92
CA THR A 69 6.64 4.73 -19.21
C THR A 69 5.32 4.48 -18.46
N ARG A 70 4.85 5.47 -17.71
CA ARG A 70 3.52 5.43 -17.11
C ARG A 70 2.71 6.66 -17.43
N ASP A 71 1.45 6.46 -17.80
CA ASP A 71 0.51 7.59 -17.92
C ASP A 71 0.11 8.14 -16.55
N ARG A 72 -0.82 9.10 -16.51
CA ARG A 72 -1.33 9.65 -15.25
C ARG A 72 -2.14 8.66 -14.40
N SER A 73 -2.76 7.63 -14.98
CA SER A 73 -3.56 6.66 -14.23
C SER A 73 -2.71 5.66 -13.43
N GLY A 74 -1.50 5.36 -13.90
CA GLY A 74 -0.79 4.19 -13.38
C GLY A 74 -0.31 3.28 -14.49
N LEU A 75 -0.99 3.32 -15.63
CA LEU A 75 -0.88 2.35 -16.71
C LEU A 75 0.55 2.28 -17.20
N ARG A 76 1.09 1.07 -17.30
CA ARG A 76 2.38 0.79 -17.90
C ARG A 76 2.21 0.85 -19.42
N ILE A 77 2.85 1.80 -20.07
CA ILE A 77 2.74 2.03 -21.52
C ILE A 77 4.12 1.83 -22.13
N PRO A 78 4.25 1.10 -23.25
CA PRO A 78 5.53 0.96 -23.92
C PRO A 78 6.04 2.34 -24.37
N ILE A 79 7.33 2.59 -24.19
CA ILE A 79 7.97 3.74 -24.83
C ILE A 79 7.96 3.47 -26.34
N SER A 80 7.62 4.45 -27.18
CA SER A 80 7.50 4.24 -28.64
C SER A 80 8.71 3.50 -29.22
N GLY A 81 8.48 2.42 -29.97
CA GLY A 81 9.53 1.56 -30.52
C GLY A 81 10.08 0.48 -29.56
N SER A 82 9.56 0.40 -28.33
CA SER A 82 9.90 -0.64 -27.36
C SER A 82 8.79 -1.68 -27.25
N ILE A 83 9.12 -2.92 -27.61
CA ILE A 83 8.24 -4.09 -27.40
C ILE A 83 8.94 -5.19 -26.61
N ASP A 84 10.16 -4.94 -26.11
CA ASP A 84 10.93 -5.95 -25.37
C ASP A 84 10.40 -6.11 -23.94
N GLU A 85 10.39 -7.35 -23.45
CA GLU A 85 10.14 -7.60 -22.03
C GLU A 85 11.25 -6.99 -21.18
N GLY A 86 10.85 -6.26 -20.14
CA GLY A 86 11.80 -5.77 -19.15
C GLY A 86 12.48 -6.90 -18.38
N PRO A 87 13.63 -6.62 -17.76
CA PRO A 87 14.34 -7.61 -16.98
C PRO A 87 13.47 -7.95 -15.78
N LYS A 88 13.27 -9.25 -15.59
CA LYS A 88 12.46 -9.77 -14.48
C LYS A 88 13.20 -9.49 -13.17
N LEU A 89 12.47 -9.08 -12.13
CA LEU A 89 13.06 -8.97 -10.79
C LEU A 89 13.54 -10.35 -10.31
N PRO A 90 14.63 -10.41 -9.53
CA PRO A 90 15.13 -11.67 -9.02
C PRO A 90 14.12 -12.27 -8.04
N GLN A 91 13.96 -13.59 -8.09
CA GLN A 91 13.11 -14.30 -7.14
C GLN A 91 13.84 -14.44 -5.81
N ARG A 92 13.14 -14.15 -4.72
CA ARG A 92 13.64 -14.28 -3.35
C ARG A 92 12.85 -15.36 -2.61
N VAL A 93 13.55 -16.08 -1.74
CA VAL A 93 12.95 -16.92 -0.70
C VAL A 93 13.16 -16.19 0.62
N VAL A 94 12.08 -15.95 1.37
CA VAL A 94 12.15 -15.27 2.66
C VAL A 94 12.06 -16.33 3.76
N GLU A 95 13.10 -16.39 4.59
CA GLU A 95 13.09 -17.24 5.78
C GLU A 95 12.11 -16.69 6.81
N LYS A 96 11.41 -17.59 7.50
CA LYS A 96 10.53 -17.20 8.61
C LYS A 96 11.41 -16.75 9.78
N ASP A 97 11.07 -15.60 10.36
CA ASP A 97 11.70 -15.16 11.61
C ASP A 97 11.10 -15.96 12.77
N PRO A 98 11.86 -16.81 13.48
CA PRO A 98 11.31 -17.62 14.57
C PRO A 98 10.83 -16.77 15.76
N GLU A 99 11.36 -15.55 15.93
CA GLU A 99 10.95 -14.64 17.01
C GLU A 99 9.73 -13.80 16.59
N LEU A 100 9.60 -13.45 15.31
CA LEU A 100 8.60 -12.47 14.84
C LEU A 100 7.49 -13.03 13.93
N SER A 101 7.62 -14.23 13.39
CA SER A 101 6.64 -14.79 12.46
C SER A 101 5.26 -14.97 13.09
N ILE A 102 4.22 -14.77 12.28
CA ILE A 102 2.82 -14.86 12.72
C ILE A 102 1.97 -15.61 11.69
N ASN A 103 0.82 -16.12 12.16
CA ASN A 103 -0.28 -16.52 11.31
C ASN A 103 -1.43 -15.52 11.50
N ILE A 104 -1.98 -15.01 10.40
CA ILE A 104 -3.18 -14.18 10.42
C ILE A 104 -4.23 -14.73 9.46
N ALA A 105 -5.32 -15.28 10.01
CA ALA A 105 -6.39 -15.88 9.23
C ALA A 105 -5.91 -16.98 8.25
N GLY A 106 -4.92 -17.79 8.65
CA GLY A 106 -4.31 -18.80 7.80
C GLY A 106 -3.16 -18.29 6.92
N LEU A 107 -2.93 -16.98 6.87
CA LEU A 107 -1.81 -16.38 6.14
C LEU A 107 -0.53 -16.39 6.99
N GLU A 108 0.46 -17.15 6.55
CA GLU A 108 1.78 -17.24 7.20
C GLU A 108 2.66 -16.05 6.82
N LEU A 109 3.04 -15.22 7.79
CA LEU A 109 3.92 -14.07 7.58
C LEU A 109 5.27 -14.30 8.30
N PRO A 110 6.41 -13.99 7.65
CA PRO A 110 7.72 -14.08 8.28
C PRO A 110 7.90 -13.06 9.41
N ASN A 111 7.11 -11.98 9.45
CA ASN A 111 7.02 -11.01 10.53
C ASN A 111 5.67 -10.25 10.42
N PRO A 112 5.27 -9.43 11.41
CA PRO A 112 3.89 -8.93 11.48
C PRO A 112 3.67 -7.61 10.70
N LEU A 113 4.71 -7.06 10.05
CA LEU A 113 4.63 -5.75 9.40
C LEU A 113 4.28 -5.88 7.92
N MET A 114 3.56 -4.90 7.40
CA MET A 114 3.25 -4.74 5.98
C MET A 114 3.04 -3.26 5.63
N ASN A 115 3.10 -2.88 4.35
CA ASN A 115 2.70 -1.53 3.96
C ASN A 115 1.16 -1.39 4.00
N ALA A 116 0.65 -0.20 4.24
CA ALA A 116 -0.79 0.06 4.10
C ALA A 116 -1.19 0.17 2.62
N ALA A 117 -2.39 -0.29 2.28
CA ALA A 117 -2.95 -0.08 0.94
C ALA A 117 -2.91 1.40 0.54
N GLY A 118 -2.44 1.67 -0.67
CA GLY A 118 -2.26 3.04 -1.16
C GLY A 118 -0.83 3.56 -1.09
N CYS A 119 0.02 2.91 -0.32
CA CYS A 119 1.40 3.30 -0.10
C CYS A 119 2.26 2.35 -0.90
N GLY A 120 2.77 2.82 -2.05
CA GLY A 120 3.31 1.98 -3.13
C GLY A 120 2.26 1.71 -4.22
N VAL A 121 2.62 2.00 -5.47
CA VAL A 121 1.69 1.89 -6.63
C VAL A 121 2.14 0.88 -7.68
N SER A 122 3.40 0.45 -7.66
CA SER A 122 3.98 -0.54 -8.58
C SER A 122 4.51 -1.75 -7.83
N GLY A 123 4.58 -2.87 -8.54
CA GLY A 123 5.10 -4.13 -8.05
C GLY A 123 6.55 -4.04 -7.59
N SER A 124 7.38 -3.25 -8.27
CA SER A 124 8.77 -2.99 -7.88
C SER A 124 8.90 -2.34 -6.49
N ILE A 125 8.02 -1.40 -6.15
CA ILE A 125 8.04 -0.77 -4.82
C ILE A 125 7.58 -1.75 -3.75
N LEU A 126 6.55 -2.54 -4.03
CA LEU A 126 6.09 -3.57 -3.11
C LEU A 126 7.22 -4.59 -2.89
N TYR A 127 7.88 -5.03 -3.97
CA TYR A 127 9.07 -5.87 -3.92
C TYR A 127 10.15 -5.28 -3.01
N ARG A 128 10.34 -3.97 -3.08
CA ARG A 128 11.30 -3.26 -2.23
C ARG A 128 10.87 -3.14 -0.77
N PHE A 129 9.60 -2.88 -0.45
CA PHE A 129 9.14 -2.90 0.93
C PHE A 129 9.44 -4.25 1.59
N ALA A 130 9.24 -5.34 0.87
CA ALA A 130 9.57 -6.68 1.35
C ALA A 130 11.08 -6.89 1.59
N LEU A 131 11.94 -6.26 0.79
CA LEU A 131 13.40 -6.29 0.99
C LEU A 131 13.86 -5.40 2.14
N GLU A 132 13.11 -4.35 2.40
CA GLU A 132 13.26 -3.54 3.59
C GLU A 132 12.57 -4.16 4.82
N GLY A 133 12.04 -5.38 4.70
CA GLY A 133 11.60 -6.18 5.84
C GLY A 133 10.09 -6.29 6.02
N ALA A 134 9.26 -5.71 5.15
CA ALA A 134 7.82 -5.96 5.19
C ALA A 134 7.53 -7.47 5.05
N GLY A 135 6.82 -8.05 6.01
CA GLY A 135 6.44 -9.47 6.05
C GLY A 135 5.29 -9.83 5.11
N ALA A 136 4.50 -8.85 4.68
CA ALA A 136 3.60 -8.93 3.54
C ALA A 136 3.58 -7.58 2.82
N VAL A 137 3.04 -7.57 1.61
CA VAL A 137 2.84 -6.33 0.85
C VAL A 137 1.40 -6.17 0.42
N VAL A 138 0.85 -4.98 0.60
CA VAL A 138 -0.53 -4.65 0.28
C VAL A 138 -0.56 -3.74 -0.94
N THR A 139 -1.35 -4.08 -1.95
CA THR A 139 -1.40 -3.31 -3.18
C THR A 139 -2.06 -1.93 -2.97
N LYS A 140 -1.92 -1.04 -3.96
CA LYS A 140 -2.89 0.06 -4.10
C LYS A 140 -4.30 -0.55 -4.22
N SER A 141 -5.32 0.11 -3.67
CA SER A 141 -6.71 -0.31 -3.91
C SER A 141 -7.02 -0.20 -5.41
N ILE A 142 -7.29 -1.34 -6.05
CA ILE A 142 -7.54 -1.44 -7.50
C ILE A 142 -9.03 -1.60 -7.76
N GLY A 143 -9.51 -0.90 -8.78
CA GLY A 143 -10.87 -1.02 -9.31
C GLY A 143 -10.83 -1.65 -10.70
N ILE A 144 -12.00 -1.82 -11.30
CA ILE A 144 -12.12 -2.41 -12.63
C ILE A 144 -11.45 -1.54 -13.69
N GLU A 145 -11.84 -0.27 -13.75
CA GLU A 145 -11.35 0.71 -14.72
C GLU A 145 -10.18 1.56 -14.20
N PRO A 146 -9.28 2.02 -15.09
CA PRO A 146 -8.23 2.96 -14.74
C PRO A 146 -8.78 4.28 -14.19
N ARG A 147 -8.15 4.81 -13.14
CA ARG A 147 -8.48 6.12 -12.56
C ARG A 147 -7.25 7.01 -12.52
N LYS A 148 -7.41 8.26 -12.96
CA LYS A 148 -6.34 9.27 -12.95
C LYS A 148 -6.11 9.91 -11.57
N GLY A 149 -7.10 9.84 -10.68
CA GLY A 149 -7.08 10.56 -9.41
C GLY A 149 -7.46 12.04 -9.56
N PHE A 150 -7.42 12.76 -8.43
CA PHE A 150 -7.75 14.19 -8.39
C PHE A 150 -6.58 15.07 -8.86
N ARG A 151 -6.89 16.33 -9.17
CA ARG A 151 -5.88 17.34 -9.45
C ARG A 151 -5.23 17.79 -8.13
N GLY A 152 -3.93 18.08 -8.17
CA GLY A 152 -3.20 18.56 -6.99
C GLY A 152 -3.71 19.91 -6.44
N PRO A 153 -3.45 20.22 -5.15
CA PRO A 153 -2.72 19.39 -4.17
C PRO A 153 -3.48 18.15 -3.69
N VAL A 154 -2.88 16.96 -3.80
CA VAL A 154 -3.49 15.69 -3.38
C VAL A 154 -2.81 15.06 -2.17
N MET A 155 -1.74 15.68 -1.69
CA MET A 155 -1.11 15.38 -0.41
C MET A 155 -0.48 16.64 0.16
N ILE A 156 -0.66 16.84 1.46
CA ILE A 156 0.01 17.87 2.24
C ILE A 156 0.43 17.31 3.61
N GLU A 157 1.28 18.05 4.29
CA GLU A 157 1.51 17.93 5.73
C GLU A 157 1.07 19.26 6.36
N ASP A 158 0.06 19.21 7.23
CA ASP A 158 -0.54 20.40 7.86
C ASP A 158 -1.36 20.03 9.11
N PRO A 159 -0.92 20.40 10.34
CA PRO A 159 0.42 20.90 10.71
C PRO A 159 1.48 19.79 10.67
N VAL A 160 2.73 20.09 11.07
CA VAL A 160 3.83 19.11 11.14
C VAL A 160 3.41 17.83 11.87
N GLY A 161 3.67 16.67 11.25
CA GLY A 161 3.28 15.35 11.74
C GLY A 161 1.84 14.94 11.44
N VAL A 162 1.06 15.79 10.76
CA VAL A 162 -0.31 15.52 10.33
C VAL A 162 -0.36 15.49 8.80
N TYR A 163 -0.54 14.31 8.25
CA TYR A 163 -0.52 14.10 6.80
C TYR A 163 -1.93 14.01 6.25
N MET A 164 -2.28 14.79 5.22
CA MET A 164 -3.60 14.76 4.60
C MET A 164 -3.49 14.40 3.12
N ASN A 165 -4.36 13.51 2.63
CA ASN A 165 -4.35 13.07 1.23
C ASN A 165 -5.75 13.08 0.59
N ALA A 166 -5.79 13.42 -0.69
CA ALA A 166 -6.99 13.40 -1.53
C ALA A 166 -6.60 12.83 -2.90
N LEU A 167 -6.15 11.57 -2.94
CA LEU A 167 -5.61 10.99 -4.16
C LEU A 167 -6.68 10.73 -5.24
N GLY A 168 -7.90 10.36 -4.85
CA GLY A 168 -8.96 9.97 -5.79
C GLY A 168 -8.78 8.57 -6.40
N LEU A 169 -8.16 7.65 -5.65
CA LEU A 169 -7.91 6.25 -6.03
C LEU A 169 -7.21 6.08 -7.39
N PRO A 170 -6.10 6.78 -7.68
CA PRO A 170 -5.40 6.63 -8.94
C PRO A 170 -4.85 5.20 -9.04
N ASN A 171 -5.20 4.51 -10.13
CA ASN A 171 -4.83 3.12 -10.37
C ASN A 171 -4.97 2.77 -11.87
N PRO A 172 -4.22 1.77 -12.38
CA PRO A 172 -4.25 1.40 -13.80
C PRO A 172 -5.40 0.46 -14.19
N GLY A 173 -6.34 0.17 -13.29
CA GLY A 173 -7.35 -0.86 -13.49
C GLY A 173 -6.83 -2.28 -13.26
N ALA A 174 -7.76 -3.23 -13.06
CA ALA A 174 -7.46 -4.59 -12.66
C ALA A 174 -6.62 -5.36 -13.70
N ASP A 175 -6.94 -5.20 -14.99
CA ASP A 175 -6.28 -5.95 -16.08
C ASP A 175 -4.79 -5.66 -16.18
N GLN A 176 -4.38 -4.44 -15.86
CA GLN A 176 -2.98 -4.01 -15.98
C GLN A 176 -2.23 -4.22 -14.67
N TYR A 177 -2.93 -4.17 -13.54
CA TYR A 177 -2.32 -4.36 -12.24
C TYR A 177 -1.81 -5.79 -11.99
N VAL A 178 -2.28 -6.79 -12.75
CA VAL A 178 -1.75 -8.16 -12.69
C VAL A 178 -0.25 -8.21 -12.93
N LEU A 179 0.30 -7.30 -13.73
CA LEU A 179 1.74 -7.20 -13.98
C LEU A 179 2.49 -6.75 -12.73
N GLU A 180 1.93 -5.79 -12.00
CA GLU A 180 2.49 -5.28 -10.74
C GLU A 180 2.47 -6.37 -9.66
N ILE A 181 1.40 -7.16 -9.59
CA ILE A 181 1.32 -8.28 -8.65
C ILE A 181 2.40 -9.32 -8.94
N ARG A 182 2.63 -9.66 -10.21
CA ARG A 182 3.70 -10.60 -10.61
C ARG A 182 5.08 -10.11 -10.18
N ASP A 183 5.35 -8.82 -10.29
CA ASP A 183 6.60 -8.23 -9.83
C ASP A 183 6.72 -8.27 -8.29
N ALA A 184 5.64 -7.94 -7.58
CA ALA A 184 5.61 -8.01 -6.10
C ALA A 184 5.84 -9.43 -5.58
N LYS A 185 5.22 -10.45 -6.21
CA LYS A 185 5.35 -11.87 -5.81
C LYS A 185 6.78 -12.38 -5.85
N ARG A 186 7.66 -11.77 -6.65
CA ARG A 186 9.08 -12.16 -6.71
C ARG A 186 9.81 -11.93 -5.39
N ALA A 187 9.28 -11.09 -4.51
CA ALA A 187 9.88 -10.85 -3.20
C ALA A 187 9.77 -12.05 -2.24
N GLY A 188 8.92 -13.03 -2.55
CA GLY A 188 8.74 -14.23 -1.72
C GLY A 188 7.92 -14.02 -0.45
N VAL A 189 7.34 -12.83 -0.25
CA VAL A 189 6.38 -12.56 0.83
C VAL A 189 4.94 -12.57 0.30
N PRO A 190 3.93 -12.81 1.15
CA PRO A 190 2.54 -12.72 0.75
C PRO A 190 2.15 -11.36 0.16
N VAL A 191 1.36 -11.39 -0.92
CA VAL A 191 0.79 -10.21 -1.58
C VAL A 191 -0.71 -10.15 -1.31
N ILE A 192 -1.14 -9.09 -0.64
CA ILE A 192 -2.55 -8.82 -0.31
C ILE A 192 -3.10 -7.82 -1.32
N ALA A 193 -4.07 -8.25 -2.13
CA ALA A 193 -4.71 -7.38 -3.11
C ALA A 193 -5.77 -6.50 -2.44
N SER A 194 -5.46 -5.22 -2.28
CA SER A 194 -6.46 -4.21 -1.92
C SER A 194 -7.35 -3.92 -3.13
N ILE A 195 -8.66 -4.05 -2.99
CA ILE A 195 -9.62 -3.81 -4.06
C ILE A 195 -10.74 -2.86 -3.60
N PHE A 196 -11.33 -2.15 -4.55
CA PHE A 196 -12.52 -1.36 -4.33
C PHE A 196 -13.51 -1.52 -5.49
N GLY A 197 -14.77 -1.25 -5.21
CA GLY A 197 -15.86 -1.23 -6.18
C GLY A 197 -17.05 -0.48 -5.59
N ARG A 198 -18.03 -0.19 -6.43
CA ARG A 198 -19.28 0.44 -5.99
C ARG A 198 -20.24 -0.57 -5.40
N ASN A 199 -20.29 -1.80 -5.90
CA ASN A 199 -21.25 -2.83 -5.52
C ASN A 199 -20.62 -4.22 -5.57
N SER A 200 -21.36 -5.24 -5.12
CA SER A 200 -20.89 -6.64 -5.09
C SER A 200 -20.34 -7.14 -6.42
N ASP A 201 -20.97 -6.78 -7.55
CA ASP A 201 -20.57 -7.24 -8.88
C ASP A 201 -19.20 -6.69 -9.27
N GLU A 202 -18.95 -5.40 -9.04
CA GLU A 202 -17.64 -4.79 -9.32
C GLU A 202 -16.54 -5.39 -8.45
N TYR A 203 -16.81 -5.61 -7.16
CA TYR A 203 -15.85 -6.27 -6.28
C TYR A 203 -15.52 -7.68 -6.77
N VAL A 204 -16.55 -8.46 -7.14
CA VAL A 204 -16.39 -9.81 -7.70
C VAL A 204 -15.60 -9.82 -9.00
N GLU A 205 -15.85 -8.87 -9.89
CA GLU A 205 -15.15 -8.76 -11.16
C GLU A 205 -13.67 -8.46 -10.97
N VAL A 206 -13.34 -7.45 -10.14
CA VAL A 206 -11.95 -7.12 -9.81
C VAL A 206 -11.25 -8.30 -9.14
N ALA A 207 -11.91 -8.94 -8.16
CA ALA A 207 -11.34 -10.08 -7.47
C ALA A 207 -11.05 -11.24 -8.42
N LYS A 208 -11.95 -11.58 -9.35
CA LYS A 208 -11.73 -12.63 -10.37
C LYS A 208 -10.51 -12.33 -11.24
N LYS A 209 -10.35 -11.09 -11.70
CA LYS A 209 -9.21 -10.67 -12.52
C LYS A 209 -7.89 -10.80 -11.76
N LEU A 210 -7.86 -10.40 -10.49
CA LEU A 210 -6.63 -10.44 -9.69
C LEU A 210 -6.34 -11.83 -9.10
N TYR A 211 -7.35 -12.67 -8.87
CA TYR A 211 -7.17 -14.02 -8.29
C TYR A 211 -6.15 -14.87 -9.06
N GLY A 212 -6.23 -14.87 -10.40
CA GLY A 212 -5.32 -15.62 -11.26
C GLY A 212 -3.88 -15.10 -11.28
N SER A 213 -3.60 -13.93 -10.71
CA SER A 213 -2.25 -13.37 -10.62
C SER A 213 -1.41 -13.95 -9.47
N GLY A 214 -2.02 -14.77 -8.61
CA GLY A 214 -1.35 -15.47 -7.51
C GLY A 214 -1.26 -14.66 -6.21
N VAL A 215 -2.21 -13.73 -5.99
CA VAL A 215 -2.39 -13.04 -4.70
C VAL A 215 -2.66 -14.05 -3.58
N ASP A 216 -2.29 -13.70 -2.36
CA ASP A 216 -2.38 -14.60 -1.19
C ASP A 216 -3.55 -14.24 -0.25
N ALA A 217 -4.08 -13.02 -0.36
CA ALA A 217 -5.27 -12.56 0.35
C ALA A 217 -5.90 -11.34 -0.37
N PHE A 218 -7.13 -10.99 0.01
CA PHE A 218 -7.77 -9.74 -0.38
C PHE A 218 -7.96 -8.81 0.81
N GLU A 219 -7.87 -7.51 0.55
CA GLU A 219 -8.32 -6.46 1.46
C GLU A 219 -9.40 -5.62 0.75
N LEU A 220 -10.62 -5.61 1.29
CA LEU A 220 -11.74 -4.87 0.72
C LEU A 220 -11.74 -3.46 1.31
N ASN A 221 -11.47 -2.45 0.49
CA ASN A 221 -11.51 -1.06 0.89
C ASN A 221 -12.93 -0.49 0.77
N VAL A 222 -13.69 -0.53 1.87
CA VAL A 222 -15.11 -0.11 1.90
C VAL A 222 -15.30 1.39 2.12
N SER A 223 -14.23 2.17 2.33
CA SER A 223 -14.29 3.63 2.44
C SER A 223 -14.33 4.35 1.08
N CYS A 224 -14.81 3.66 0.04
CA CYS A 224 -14.88 4.14 -1.33
C CYS A 224 -16.33 4.50 -1.71
N PRO A 225 -16.53 5.42 -2.67
CA PRO A 225 -17.86 5.84 -3.08
C PRO A 225 -18.66 4.66 -3.66
N HIS A 226 -19.84 4.41 -3.08
CA HIS A 226 -20.91 3.59 -3.64
C HIS A 226 -21.68 4.40 -4.69
N THR A 227 -22.09 5.61 -4.29
CA THR A 227 -22.69 6.66 -5.14
C THR A 227 -21.81 7.92 -5.10
N GLU A 228 -22.28 9.01 -5.70
CA GLU A 228 -21.62 10.32 -5.57
C GLU A 228 -21.62 10.83 -4.11
N PHE A 229 -22.58 10.38 -3.29
CA PHE A 229 -22.84 10.93 -1.95
C PHE A 229 -22.62 9.93 -0.81
N GLU A 230 -22.67 8.62 -1.08
CA GLU A 230 -22.54 7.57 -0.07
C GLU A 230 -21.32 6.70 -0.32
N MET A 231 -20.64 6.34 0.75
CA MET A 231 -19.57 5.33 0.74
C MET A 231 -20.17 3.94 0.97
N VAL A 232 -19.46 2.90 0.55
CA VAL A 232 -19.89 1.51 0.81
C VAL A 232 -20.02 1.25 2.32
N GLU A 233 -19.09 1.78 3.13
CA GLU A 233 -19.11 1.67 4.60
C GLU A 233 -20.24 2.47 5.29
N ASP A 234 -21.00 3.31 4.56
CA ASP A 234 -22.20 3.96 5.07
C ASP A 234 -23.42 3.03 5.02
N ILE A 235 -23.32 1.89 4.33
CA ILE A 235 -24.37 0.89 4.15
C ILE A 235 -23.84 -0.47 4.64
N PRO A 236 -23.86 -0.77 5.95
CA PRO A 236 -23.28 -2.00 6.51
C PRO A 236 -23.80 -3.30 5.87
N GLU A 237 -25.06 -3.38 5.48
CA GLU A 237 -25.63 -4.53 4.77
C GLU A 237 -24.95 -4.78 3.43
N LEU A 238 -24.60 -3.71 2.70
CA LEU A 238 -23.86 -3.82 1.44
C LEU A 238 -22.46 -4.38 1.69
N VAL A 239 -21.81 -3.99 2.79
CA VAL A 239 -20.51 -4.57 3.20
C VAL A 239 -20.63 -6.07 3.40
N ARG A 240 -21.65 -6.55 4.12
CA ARG A 240 -21.92 -7.99 4.31
C ARG A 240 -22.06 -8.70 2.97
N ASP A 241 -22.87 -8.13 2.07
CA ASP A 241 -23.21 -8.76 0.79
C ASP A 241 -22.00 -8.80 -0.16
N ILE A 242 -21.17 -7.75 -0.17
CA ILE A 242 -19.90 -7.72 -0.89
C ILE A 242 -18.97 -8.83 -0.36
N VAL A 243 -18.76 -8.90 0.96
CA VAL A 243 -17.87 -9.90 1.57
C VAL A 243 -18.36 -11.32 1.23
N ARG A 244 -19.66 -11.59 1.39
CA ARG A 244 -20.25 -12.89 1.05
C ARG A 244 -20.05 -13.25 -0.42
N SER A 245 -20.21 -12.28 -1.31
CA SER A 245 -20.01 -12.46 -2.76
C SER A 245 -18.56 -12.82 -3.07
N ILE A 246 -17.59 -12.12 -2.46
CA ILE A 246 -16.16 -12.45 -2.61
C ILE A 246 -15.86 -13.85 -2.04
N LYS A 247 -16.31 -14.17 -0.83
CA LYS A 247 -16.06 -15.47 -0.19
C LYS A 247 -16.66 -16.64 -0.96
N SER A 248 -17.67 -16.40 -1.80
CA SER A 248 -18.25 -17.43 -2.67
C SER A 248 -17.34 -17.83 -3.84
N ILE A 249 -16.42 -16.94 -4.26
CA ILE A 249 -15.56 -17.14 -5.45
C ILE A 249 -14.08 -17.37 -5.12
N VAL A 250 -13.62 -17.04 -3.90
CA VAL A 250 -12.22 -17.22 -3.47
C VAL A 250 -12.12 -18.06 -2.21
N LYS A 251 -11.03 -18.84 -2.10
CA LYS A 251 -10.68 -19.57 -0.86
C LYS A 251 -9.62 -18.86 -0.02
N LEU A 252 -9.10 -17.74 -0.52
CA LEU A 252 -8.10 -16.93 0.18
C LEU A 252 -8.73 -16.15 1.34
N PRO A 253 -7.92 -15.74 2.33
CA PRO A 253 -8.35 -14.83 3.37
C PRO A 253 -8.84 -13.49 2.79
N VAL A 254 -9.91 -12.95 3.37
CA VAL A 254 -10.52 -11.67 3.02
C VAL A 254 -10.58 -10.80 4.26
N PHE A 255 -9.82 -9.70 4.23
CA PHE A 255 -9.84 -8.66 5.24
C PHE A 255 -10.73 -7.50 4.78
N VAL A 256 -11.46 -6.86 5.70
CA VAL A 256 -12.23 -5.64 5.39
C VAL A 256 -11.56 -4.44 6.05
N LYS A 257 -11.19 -3.44 5.25
CA LYS A 257 -10.57 -2.22 5.73
C LYS A 257 -11.62 -1.14 6.01
N ILE A 258 -11.80 -0.83 7.29
CA ILE A 258 -12.82 0.09 7.78
C ILE A 258 -12.23 1.46 8.12
N SER A 259 -13.02 2.52 8.01
CA SER A 259 -12.69 3.84 8.58
C SER A 259 -13.47 4.10 9.87
N ILE A 260 -13.26 5.27 10.50
CA ILE A 260 -14.12 5.77 11.59
C ILE A 260 -15.05 6.90 11.13
N ASN A 261 -15.21 7.08 9.82
CA ASN A 261 -16.09 8.11 9.27
C ASN A 261 -17.58 7.67 9.29
N SER A 262 -17.84 6.38 9.51
CA SER A 262 -19.15 5.77 9.72
C SER A 262 -19.19 4.93 11.02
N ASP A 263 -20.28 4.22 11.29
CA ASP A 263 -20.40 3.29 12.42
C ASP A 263 -19.52 2.04 12.20
N TYR A 264 -18.24 2.18 12.53
CA TYR A 264 -17.20 1.19 12.29
C TYR A 264 -17.43 -0.13 13.04
N MET A 265 -18.19 -0.13 14.14
CA MET A 265 -18.53 -1.36 14.87
C MET A 265 -19.60 -2.15 14.11
N GLU A 266 -20.64 -1.47 13.62
CA GLU A 266 -21.67 -2.12 12.79
C GLU A 266 -21.10 -2.59 11.45
N VAL A 267 -20.24 -1.80 10.81
CA VAL A 267 -19.53 -2.20 9.58
C VAL A 267 -18.67 -3.46 9.83
N ALA A 268 -17.93 -3.50 10.94
CA ALA A 268 -17.14 -4.69 11.29
C ALA A 268 -18.03 -5.91 11.55
N ARG A 269 -19.14 -5.74 12.28
CA ARG A 269 -20.13 -6.81 12.53
C ARG A 269 -20.67 -7.38 11.23
N LYS A 270 -21.09 -6.52 10.30
CA LYS A 270 -21.61 -6.94 8.99
C LYS A 270 -20.56 -7.55 8.07
N ALA A 271 -19.32 -7.06 8.11
CA ALA A 271 -18.20 -7.71 7.43
C ALA A 271 -18.01 -9.16 7.93
N ILE A 272 -18.03 -9.37 9.25
CA ILE A 272 -17.85 -10.69 9.87
C ILE A 272 -19.04 -11.61 9.56
N GLU A 273 -20.29 -11.12 9.64
CA GLU A 273 -21.49 -11.86 9.19
C GLU A 273 -21.43 -12.26 7.70
N GLY A 274 -20.72 -11.47 6.87
CA GLY A 274 -20.44 -11.78 5.47
C GLY A 274 -19.39 -12.87 5.27
N GLY A 275 -18.64 -13.20 6.32
CA GLY A 275 -17.56 -14.20 6.30
C GLY A 275 -16.16 -13.61 6.15
N ALA A 276 -15.94 -12.35 6.53
CA ALA A 276 -14.61 -11.75 6.56
C ALA A 276 -13.72 -12.51 7.55
N ASP A 277 -12.48 -12.82 7.15
CA ASP A 277 -11.54 -13.57 7.99
C ASP A 277 -10.76 -12.63 8.93
N GLY A 278 -10.91 -11.32 8.78
CA GLY A 278 -10.33 -10.32 9.67
C GLY A 278 -10.69 -8.89 9.27
N ILE A 279 -10.28 -7.94 10.10
CA ILE A 279 -10.54 -6.51 9.93
C ILE A 279 -9.22 -5.74 9.84
N THR A 280 -9.07 -4.85 8.87
CA THR A 280 -8.01 -3.85 8.87
C THR A 280 -8.55 -2.54 9.45
N ALA A 281 -7.98 -2.07 10.55
CA ALA A 281 -8.44 -0.89 11.28
C ALA A 281 -7.27 0.08 11.56
N ILE A 282 -7.21 1.30 11.03
CA ILE A 282 -8.25 2.00 10.27
C ILE A 282 -7.71 2.58 8.95
N ASN A 283 -8.66 2.94 8.09
CA ASN A 283 -8.46 3.89 7.01
C ASN A 283 -8.30 5.32 7.55
N THR A 284 -8.03 6.28 6.67
CA THR A 284 -7.83 7.68 7.07
C THR A 284 -9.10 8.33 7.64
N VAL A 285 -8.90 9.37 8.45
CA VAL A 285 -9.99 10.15 9.06
C VAL A 285 -10.26 11.38 8.21
N ARG A 286 -11.52 11.70 7.93
CA ARG A 286 -11.86 12.87 7.12
C ARG A 286 -11.42 14.16 7.83
N GLY A 287 -10.70 15.01 7.11
CA GLY A 287 -10.22 16.31 7.59
C GLY A 287 -10.30 17.37 6.49
N TYR A 288 -10.04 18.61 6.90
CA TYR A 288 -10.21 19.79 6.04
C TYR A 288 -9.09 20.78 6.32
N ALA A 289 -8.22 20.97 5.33
CA ALA A 289 -7.16 21.97 5.37
C ALA A 289 -7.62 23.22 4.61
N TYR A 290 -7.49 24.38 5.22
CA TYR A 290 -8.03 25.63 4.72
C TYR A 290 -6.96 26.72 4.67
N ASP A 291 -6.83 27.36 3.51
CA ASP A 291 -5.92 28.48 3.34
C ASP A 291 -6.67 29.81 3.61
N PRO A 292 -6.32 30.57 4.67
CA PRO A 292 -7.01 31.81 5.00
C PRO A 292 -6.67 32.97 4.06
N VAL A 293 -5.53 32.93 3.36
CA VAL A 293 -5.11 33.95 2.39
C VAL A 293 -5.91 33.81 1.11
N PHE A 294 -6.01 32.59 0.58
CA PHE A 294 -6.79 32.30 -0.63
C PHE A 294 -8.27 32.00 -0.34
N LYS A 295 -8.66 31.91 0.93
CA LYS A 295 -10.03 31.64 1.41
C LYS A 295 -10.67 30.42 0.75
N ARG A 296 -9.92 29.32 0.66
CA ARG A 296 -10.36 28.10 -0.03
C ARG A 296 -9.74 26.84 0.59
N PRO A 297 -10.32 25.65 0.35
CA PRO A 297 -9.67 24.40 0.70
C PRO A 297 -8.31 24.26 0.02
N VAL A 298 -7.37 23.63 0.72
CA VAL A 298 -6.05 23.30 0.16
C VAL A 298 -6.12 22.04 -0.70
N MET A 299 -6.95 21.06 -0.31
CA MET A 299 -7.03 19.78 -1.00
C MET A 299 -7.79 19.88 -2.33
N GLY A 300 -7.25 19.23 -3.37
CA GLY A 300 -7.79 19.25 -4.73
C GLY A 300 -8.94 18.28 -5.00
N SER A 301 -9.46 17.58 -3.97
CA SER A 301 -10.74 16.88 -4.05
C SER A 301 -11.89 17.83 -4.39
N PRO A 302 -12.95 17.38 -5.09
CA PRO A 302 -14.08 18.23 -5.45
C PRO A 302 -14.74 19.00 -4.29
N ASN A 303 -14.76 18.41 -3.10
CA ASN A 303 -15.34 18.97 -1.88
C ASN A 303 -14.31 19.56 -0.91
N GLY A 304 -13.02 19.61 -1.29
CA GLY A 304 -11.94 20.14 -0.45
C GLY A 304 -11.52 19.29 0.76
N TYR A 305 -12.14 18.12 0.99
CA TYR A 305 -11.78 17.22 2.08
C TYR A 305 -10.61 16.29 1.73
N GLY A 306 -9.79 15.98 2.72
CA GLY A 306 -8.77 14.94 2.62
C GLY A 306 -8.85 13.93 3.75
N GLY A 307 -8.12 12.82 3.60
CA GLY A 307 -7.93 11.83 4.64
C GLY A 307 -6.67 12.13 5.45
N VAL A 308 -6.85 12.42 6.75
CA VAL A 308 -5.81 12.58 7.76
C VAL A 308 -5.20 11.22 8.10
N SER A 309 -3.88 11.21 8.20
CA SER A 309 -3.02 10.06 8.49
C SER A 309 -1.78 10.50 9.28
N GLY A 310 -0.94 9.54 9.65
CA GLY A 310 0.29 9.79 10.38
C GLY A 310 0.17 9.63 11.89
N PRO A 311 1.23 10.00 12.64
CA PRO A 311 1.31 9.82 14.08
C PRO A 311 0.13 10.40 14.87
N SER A 312 -0.54 11.42 14.34
CA SER A 312 -1.75 12.01 14.92
C SER A 312 -2.88 11.00 15.12
N LEU A 313 -2.92 9.91 14.36
CA LEU A 313 -3.94 8.87 14.50
C LEU A 313 -3.66 7.86 15.61
N LYS A 314 -2.47 7.83 16.23
CA LYS A 314 -2.10 6.77 17.20
C LYS A 314 -3.13 6.58 18.32
N PRO A 315 -3.64 7.63 19.01
CA PRO A 315 -4.64 7.44 20.06
C PRO A 315 -5.97 6.89 19.53
N ILE A 316 -6.38 7.31 18.33
CA ILE A 316 -7.61 6.86 17.68
C ILE A 316 -7.50 5.37 17.33
N VAL A 317 -6.39 4.95 16.72
CA VAL A 317 -6.15 3.56 16.35
C VAL A 317 -6.17 2.67 17.60
N ARG A 318 -5.47 3.05 18.68
CA ARG A 318 -5.48 2.28 19.94
C ARG A 318 -6.91 2.07 20.46
N ARG A 319 -7.74 3.12 20.47
CA ARG A 319 -9.15 3.03 20.87
C ARG A 319 -9.91 2.04 19.99
N VAL A 320 -9.83 2.19 18.67
CA VAL A 320 -10.58 1.34 17.72
C VAL A 320 -10.15 -0.12 17.82
N ILE A 321 -8.85 -0.41 17.94
CA ILE A 321 -8.37 -1.79 18.14
C ILE A 321 -8.95 -2.35 19.44
N LYS A 322 -8.92 -1.60 20.54
CA LYS A 322 -9.50 -2.04 21.82
C LYS A 322 -11.00 -2.33 21.71
N ASP A 323 -11.76 -1.43 21.07
CA ASP A 323 -13.21 -1.57 20.88
C ASP A 323 -13.54 -2.83 20.07
N LEU A 324 -12.90 -2.99 18.90
CA LEU A 324 -13.10 -4.14 18.03
C LEU A 324 -12.73 -5.45 18.72
N ARG A 325 -11.64 -5.48 19.51
CA ARG A 325 -11.23 -6.68 20.25
C ARG A 325 -12.14 -7.03 21.41
N GLY A 326 -12.81 -6.05 21.99
CA GLY A 326 -13.82 -6.27 23.03
C GLY A 326 -15.08 -6.98 22.49
N GLU A 327 -15.35 -6.87 21.20
CA GLU A 327 -16.55 -7.44 20.58
C GLU A 327 -16.28 -8.63 19.66
N PHE A 328 -15.16 -8.62 18.92
CA PHE A 328 -14.90 -9.58 17.85
C PHE A 328 -13.64 -10.41 18.11
N SER A 329 -13.71 -11.70 17.74
CA SER A 329 -12.60 -12.65 17.87
C SER A 329 -11.73 -12.76 16.62
N VAL A 330 -12.20 -12.26 15.47
CA VAL A 330 -11.44 -12.30 14.22
C VAL A 330 -10.13 -11.50 14.36
N PRO A 331 -9.04 -11.91 13.68
CA PRO A 331 -7.81 -11.16 13.67
C PRO A 331 -7.98 -9.71 13.17
N ILE A 332 -7.22 -8.80 13.77
CA ILE A 332 -7.21 -7.38 13.38
C ILE A 332 -5.83 -6.98 12.87
N ILE A 333 -5.79 -6.31 11.72
CA ILE A 333 -4.62 -5.65 11.16
C ILE A 333 -4.71 -4.17 11.53
N ALA A 334 -3.82 -3.68 12.41
CA ALA A 334 -3.80 -2.27 12.79
C ALA A 334 -3.15 -1.42 11.69
N SER A 335 -3.75 -0.27 11.38
CA SER A 335 -3.30 0.69 10.37
C SER A 335 -3.51 2.10 10.90
N GLY A 336 -2.45 2.91 10.92
CA GLY A 336 -2.51 4.33 11.26
C GLY A 336 -1.49 4.75 12.32
N GLY A 337 -0.63 5.70 11.95
CA GLY A 337 0.36 6.30 12.86
C GLY A 337 1.51 5.42 13.31
N ILE A 338 1.56 4.13 12.95
CA ILE A 338 2.63 3.21 13.33
C ILE A 338 3.95 3.65 12.70
N ASP A 339 4.93 3.98 13.56
CA ASP A 339 6.26 4.36 13.12
C ASP A 339 7.40 3.88 14.03
N SER A 340 7.09 3.04 15.03
CA SER A 340 8.05 2.49 15.97
C SER A 340 7.64 1.10 16.48
N ALA A 341 8.61 0.33 17.02
CA ALA A 341 8.34 -0.93 17.70
C ALA A 341 7.40 -0.76 18.90
N ARG A 342 7.48 0.37 19.61
CA ARG A 342 6.57 0.70 20.70
C ARG A 342 5.11 0.72 20.24
N ASP A 343 4.81 1.35 19.10
CA ASP A 343 3.44 1.40 18.58
C ASP A 343 2.92 -0.02 18.25
N VAL A 344 3.78 -0.85 17.66
CA VAL A 344 3.45 -2.25 17.35
C VAL A 344 3.17 -3.04 18.62
N ILE A 345 4.00 -2.91 19.65
CA ILE A 345 3.83 -3.60 20.95
C ILE A 345 2.52 -3.15 21.62
N GLU A 346 2.27 -1.84 21.70
CA GLU A 346 1.05 -1.33 22.32
C GLU A 346 -0.21 -1.81 21.60
N LEU A 347 -0.22 -1.80 20.27
CA LEU A 347 -1.35 -2.28 19.47
C LEU A 347 -1.50 -3.81 19.54
N ALA A 348 -0.39 -4.56 19.60
CA ALA A 348 -0.40 -6.01 19.86
C ALA A 348 -1.01 -6.33 21.22
N MET A 349 -0.65 -5.56 22.25
CA MET A 349 -1.23 -5.71 23.59
C MET A 349 -2.71 -5.35 23.66
N LEU A 350 -3.20 -4.53 22.72
CA LEU A 350 -4.63 -4.24 22.57
C LEU A 350 -5.35 -5.28 21.69
N GLY A 351 -4.62 -6.27 21.15
CA GLY A 351 -5.14 -7.44 20.43
C GLY A 351 -5.05 -7.37 18.90
N ALA A 352 -4.31 -6.40 18.33
CA ALA A 352 -3.94 -6.44 16.92
C ALA A 352 -2.93 -7.57 16.64
N ARG A 353 -3.01 -8.14 15.44
CA ARG A 353 -2.18 -9.29 15.00
C ARG A 353 -1.22 -8.91 13.88
N GLY A 354 -1.60 -8.00 12.98
CA GLY A 354 -0.75 -7.47 11.90
C GLY A 354 -0.70 -5.94 11.91
N PHE A 355 0.28 -5.34 11.23
CA PHE A 355 0.56 -3.89 11.33
C PHE A 355 0.89 -3.27 9.97
N GLN A 356 0.05 -2.36 9.51
CA GLN A 356 0.19 -1.60 8.27
C GLN A 356 0.88 -0.25 8.50
N ILE A 357 1.96 -0.02 7.75
CA ILE A 357 2.78 1.19 7.82
C ILE A 357 2.66 1.97 6.51
N CYS A 358 2.49 3.30 6.61
CA CYS A 358 2.42 4.17 5.44
C CYS A 358 3.11 5.51 5.64
N SER A 359 2.53 6.41 6.45
CA SER A 359 3.04 7.79 6.57
C SER A 359 4.49 7.81 7.05
N ALA A 360 4.90 6.87 7.90
CA ALA A 360 6.29 6.70 8.35
C ALA A 360 7.28 6.47 7.20
N ILE A 361 6.85 5.81 6.12
CA ILE A 361 7.67 5.60 4.92
C ILE A 361 8.05 6.96 4.28
N ALA A 362 7.20 7.98 4.43
CA ALA A 362 7.43 9.30 3.85
C ALA A 362 8.60 10.01 4.51
N TYR A 363 8.61 10.03 5.85
CA TYR A 363 9.57 10.82 6.62
C TYR A 363 10.75 10.02 7.20
N LYS A 364 10.62 8.69 7.37
CA LYS A 364 11.73 7.79 7.77
C LYS A 364 12.34 7.02 6.60
N GLY A 365 11.61 6.88 5.49
CA GLY A 365 12.04 6.07 4.36
C GLY A 365 11.69 4.59 4.50
N PHE A 366 12.18 3.78 3.55
CA PHE A 366 11.75 2.39 3.44
C PHE A 366 12.37 1.49 4.52
N SER A 367 13.54 1.86 5.07
CA SER A 367 14.23 1.15 6.15
C SER A 367 13.43 1.09 7.45
N VAL A 368 12.35 1.87 7.58
CA VAL A 368 11.45 1.88 8.74
C VAL A 368 10.96 0.49 9.13
N PHE A 369 10.75 -0.40 8.15
CA PHE A 369 10.39 -1.79 8.42
C PHE A 369 11.52 -2.54 9.14
N LYS A 370 12.77 -2.48 8.64
CA LYS A 370 13.94 -3.10 9.31
C LYS A 370 14.15 -2.55 10.71
N GLU A 371 14.11 -1.23 10.86
CA GLU A 371 14.32 -0.54 12.14
C GLU A 371 13.31 -1.00 13.19
N ILE A 372 12.03 -1.06 12.84
CA ILE A 372 10.97 -1.55 13.74
C ILE A 372 11.20 -3.02 14.10
N LEU A 373 11.56 -3.87 13.13
CA LEU A 373 11.80 -5.29 13.40
C LEU A 373 13.01 -5.51 14.32
N GLU A 374 14.09 -4.77 14.13
CA GLU A 374 15.26 -4.84 15.01
C GLU A 374 14.91 -4.47 16.45
N ASP A 375 14.14 -3.40 16.64
CA ASP A 375 13.71 -2.98 17.97
C ASP A 375 12.68 -3.94 18.58
N LEU A 376 11.81 -4.56 17.79
CA LEU A 376 10.93 -5.64 18.25
C LEU A 376 11.72 -6.86 18.73
N ARG A 377 12.78 -7.27 18.02
CA ARG A 377 13.65 -8.38 18.49
C ARG A 377 14.34 -8.04 19.79
N LYS A 378 14.87 -6.82 19.92
CA LYS A 378 15.47 -6.34 21.18
C LYS A 378 14.46 -6.41 22.32
N TYR A 379 13.23 -5.95 22.07
CA TYR A 379 12.16 -6.03 23.07
C TYR A 379 11.88 -7.47 23.49
N ILE A 380 11.61 -8.39 22.55
CA ILE A 380 11.33 -9.80 22.85
C ILE A 380 12.45 -10.42 23.68
N ARG A 381 13.72 -10.26 23.25
CA ARG A 381 14.88 -10.83 23.95
C ARG A 381 15.11 -10.27 25.35
N SER A 382 14.67 -9.03 25.60
CA SER A 382 14.74 -8.39 26.91
C SER A 382 13.52 -8.66 27.81
N SER A 383 12.47 -9.26 27.26
CA SER A 383 11.19 -9.49 27.92
C SER A 383 11.04 -10.94 28.40
N ALA A 384 9.97 -11.23 29.13
CA ALA A 384 9.64 -12.59 29.56
C ALA A 384 9.06 -13.47 28.43
N VAL A 385 8.64 -12.88 27.30
CA VAL A 385 8.07 -13.62 26.18
C VAL A 385 9.16 -14.08 25.21
N LYS A 386 9.00 -15.26 24.61
CA LYS A 386 9.97 -15.88 23.70
C LYS A 386 9.72 -15.58 22.23
N SER A 387 8.53 -15.06 21.90
CA SER A 387 8.14 -14.75 20.54
C SER A 387 7.06 -13.67 20.49
N PHE A 388 6.90 -13.05 19.33
CA PHE A 388 5.82 -12.12 19.07
C PHE A 388 4.45 -12.81 19.16
N GLN A 389 4.34 -14.09 18.79
CA GLN A 389 3.09 -14.84 18.97
C GLN A 389 2.69 -14.97 20.44
N GLU A 390 3.65 -15.16 21.34
CA GLU A 390 3.41 -15.23 22.77
C GLU A 390 2.96 -13.87 23.33
N LEU A 391 3.58 -12.77 22.86
CA LEU A 391 3.16 -11.41 23.20
C LEU A 391 1.68 -11.20 22.90
N ILE A 392 1.20 -11.64 21.74
CA ILE A 392 -0.20 -11.45 21.36
C ILE A 392 -1.12 -12.54 21.93
N LYS A 393 -0.63 -13.68 22.46
CA LYS A 393 -1.49 -14.69 23.10
C LYS A 393 -1.87 -14.32 24.53
N ASN A 394 -1.03 -13.53 25.18
CA ASN A 394 -1.23 -13.06 26.56
C ASN A 394 -2.19 -11.86 26.65
N THR A 395 -2.81 -11.48 25.52
CA THR A 395 -3.76 -10.37 25.35
C THR A 395 -5.00 -10.84 24.61
#